data_AF-A0A2V8I9V3-F1
#
_entry.id   AF-A0A2V8I9V3-F1
#
_cell.length_a   1.000
_cell.length_b   1.000
_cell.length_c   1.000
_cell.angle_alpha   90.00
_cell.angle_beta   90.00
_cell.angle_gamma   90.00
#
_symmetry.space_group_name_H-M   'P 1'
#
loop_
_entity.id
_entity.type
_entity.pdbx_description
1 polymer ?
#
loop_
_entity_poly.entity_id
_entity_poly.type
_entity_poly.pdbx_seq_one_letter_code
_entity_poly.pdbx_strand_id
1 'polypeptide(L)'
;MAVYDPKTREWHHIDTCFSADHNQIGEDNFIYFGIGSAIAWVDINTWDKTHNAEASQGWCPGIIDTNGNGKVDLGWTEPDEPIEPAKDHRIAFGAYSITVNPKDGSLWVSGIGRGDKRLVRIEKGANPPATCHTEFYEPPLNQEIEVYGSGGVDADGHGVIWQNWRASGHFSAFDRTVCKSTKDPRATGQSCPEGWTLYRMNDPTYTNSVFHANESYLTHMDLHDAIGLGKDAPMYGSVNTDAIEVLNPQTRQFVTLRVPYPMGFFPRSANGRIDDPKAGWKGKGLWADFASYAGWHIEGGPGTLPKAVKFQLRPNPLAR
;
A
#
# COMPACT_ATOMS: atom_id res chain seq x y z
N MET A 1 8.84 -10.36 -15.88
CA MET A 1 9.67 -9.57 -14.93
C MET A 1 11.16 -9.70 -15.28
N ALA A 2 12.01 -8.71 -14.97
CA ALA A 2 13.46 -8.81 -15.13
C ALA A 2 14.16 -8.80 -13.76
N VAL A 3 15.17 -9.65 -13.58
CA VAL A 3 15.98 -9.77 -12.36
C VAL A 3 17.43 -9.60 -12.74
N TYR A 4 18.16 -8.76 -12.01
CA TYR A 4 19.59 -8.55 -12.18
C TYR A 4 20.36 -9.29 -11.08
N ASP A 5 21.23 -10.21 -11.46
CA ASP A 5 22.15 -10.85 -10.51
C ASP A 5 23.42 -9.99 -10.39
N PRO A 6 23.68 -9.36 -9.22
CA PRO A 6 24.87 -8.53 -9.04
C PRO A 6 26.19 -9.31 -9.03
N LYS A 7 26.17 -10.63 -8.78
CA LYS A 7 27.38 -11.47 -8.75
C LYS A 7 27.86 -11.77 -10.16
N THR A 8 26.96 -12.20 -11.05
CA THR A 8 27.26 -12.51 -12.45
C THR A 8 27.18 -11.28 -13.36
N ARG A 9 26.44 -10.25 -12.93
CA ARG A 9 26.11 -9.04 -13.70
C ARG A 9 25.23 -9.33 -14.91
N GLU A 10 24.41 -10.37 -14.81
CA GLU A 10 23.50 -10.79 -15.88
C GLU A 10 22.06 -10.42 -15.56
N TRP A 11 21.29 -10.19 -16.62
CA TRP A 11 19.85 -10.02 -16.55
C TRP A 11 19.17 -11.32 -16.90
N HIS A 12 18.26 -11.75 -16.04
CA HIS A 12 17.36 -12.87 -16.29
C HIS A 12 15.93 -12.37 -16.43
N HIS A 13 15.14 -13.07 -17.24
CA HIS A 13 13.72 -12.79 -17.39
C HIS A 13 12.91 -13.93 -16.79
N ILE A 14 11.98 -13.57 -15.90
CA ILE A 14 10.97 -14.48 -15.37
C ILE A 14 9.71 -14.24 -16.20
N ASP A 15 9.28 -15.25 -16.94
CA ASP A 15 8.03 -15.23 -17.70
C ASP A 15 6.85 -15.41 -16.73
N THR A 16 6.16 -14.31 -16.44
CA THR A 16 5.07 -14.27 -15.46
C THR A 16 3.74 -14.38 -16.18
N CYS A 17 2.82 -15.19 -15.66
CA CYS A 17 1.44 -15.31 -16.15
C CYS A 17 0.57 -14.08 -15.80
N PHE A 18 1.19 -13.00 -15.33
CA PHE A 18 0.55 -11.78 -14.86
C PHE A 18 1.45 -10.56 -15.13
N SER A 19 0.84 -9.37 -15.15
CA SER A 19 1.56 -8.09 -15.22
C SER A 19 2.17 -7.73 -13.88
N ALA A 20 3.48 -7.44 -13.86
CA ALA A 20 4.18 -6.94 -12.69
C ALA A 20 4.22 -5.40 -12.71
N ASP A 21 3.71 -4.77 -11.66
CA ASP A 21 3.80 -3.32 -11.44
C ASP A 21 4.19 -3.06 -9.97
N HIS A 22 3.28 -2.53 -9.14
CA HIS A 22 3.54 -2.32 -7.72
C HIS A 22 3.75 -3.65 -7.00
N ASN A 23 4.78 -3.69 -6.16
CA ASN A 23 5.21 -4.91 -5.51
C ASN A 23 5.72 -4.67 -4.10
N GLN A 24 5.68 -5.71 -3.29
CA GLN A 24 6.31 -5.74 -1.97
C GLN A 24 7.06 -7.06 -1.80
N ILE A 25 8.28 -6.98 -1.25
CA ILE A 25 9.05 -8.17 -0.89
C ILE A 25 8.69 -8.55 0.54
N GLY A 26 8.22 -9.78 0.75
CA GLY A 26 7.97 -10.33 2.08
C GLY A 26 9.22 -10.93 2.71
N GLU A 27 9.23 -11.05 4.04
CA GLU A 27 10.31 -11.74 4.78
C GLU A 27 10.40 -13.24 4.41
N ASP A 28 9.33 -13.79 3.85
CA ASP A 28 9.25 -15.15 3.31
C ASP A 28 9.95 -15.31 1.95
N ASN A 29 10.59 -14.26 1.43
CA ASN A 29 11.26 -14.19 0.13
C ASN A 29 10.33 -14.40 -1.07
N PHE A 30 9.09 -13.96 -0.94
CA PHE A 30 8.19 -13.78 -2.07
C PHE A 30 8.16 -12.31 -2.50
N ILE A 31 8.13 -12.08 -3.81
CA ILE A 31 7.78 -10.77 -4.36
C ILE A 31 6.30 -10.82 -4.68
N TYR A 32 5.50 -10.08 -3.93
CA TYR A 32 4.05 -10.01 -4.08
C TYR A 32 3.65 -8.86 -5.00
N PHE A 33 2.63 -9.08 -5.84
CA PHE A 33 2.08 -8.14 -6.80
C PHE A 33 0.57 -8.08 -6.70
N GLY A 34 -0.01 -6.90 -6.85
CA GLY A 34 -1.44 -6.72 -7.11
C GLY A 34 -1.76 -6.89 -8.59
N ILE A 35 -2.79 -7.69 -8.93
CA ILE A 35 -3.15 -8.01 -10.33
C ILE A 35 -4.67 -7.99 -10.55
N GLY A 36 -5.20 -6.88 -11.09
CA GLY A 36 -6.64 -6.73 -11.28
C GLY A 36 -7.40 -6.89 -9.96
N SER A 37 -8.24 -7.92 -9.84
CA SER A 37 -8.97 -8.31 -8.61
C SER A 37 -8.38 -9.58 -7.96
N ALA A 38 -7.07 -9.67 -7.94
CA ALA A 38 -6.30 -10.78 -7.41
C ALA A 38 -4.91 -10.30 -6.94
N ILE A 39 -4.15 -11.21 -6.35
CA ILE A 39 -2.72 -11.05 -6.10
C ILE A 39 -1.94 -12.19 -6.75
N ALA A 40 -0.67 -11.93 -7.03
CA ALA A 40 0.26 -12.90 -7.55
C ALA A 40 1.63 -12.75 -6.87
N TRP A 41 2.49 -13.76 -7.02
CA TRP A 41 3.84 -13.69 -6.49
C TRP A 41 4.86 -14.44 -7.34
N VAL A 42 6.12 -14.11 -7.08
CA VAL A 42 7.29 -14.90 -7.44
C VAL A 42 8.01 -15.33 -6.17
N ASP A 43 8.22 -16.63 -5.99
CA ASP A 43 9.08 -17.25 -4.99
C ASP A 43 10.55 -17.12 -5.43
N ILE A 44 11.28 -16.23 -4.74
CA ILE A 44 12.69 -15.95 -5.04
C ILE A 44 13.53 -17.20 -4.80
N ASN A 45 13.26 -17.97 -3.73
CA ASN A 45 14.05 -19.15 -3.39
C ASN A 45 13.91 -20.24 -4.46
N THR A 46 12.69 -20.48 -4.94
CA THR A 46 12.45 -21.45 -6.01
C THR A 46 13.08 -20.98 -7.32
N TRP A 47 13.01 -19.68 -7.63
CA TRP A 47 13.64 -19.12 -8.82
C TRP A 47 15.16 -19.27 -8.79
N ASP A 48 15.82 -18.80 -7.73
CA ASP A 48 17.28 -18.86 -7.59
C ASP A 48 17.80 -20.31 -7.67
N LYS A 49 17.03 -21.27 -7.15
CA LYS A 49 17.40 -22.69 -7.17
C LYS A 49 17.18 -23.35 -8.53
N THR A 50 16.10 -23.02 -9.24
CA THR A 50 15.62 -23.83 -10.38
C THR A 50 15.63 -23.11 -11.72
N HIS A 51 15.58 -21.78 -11.71
CA HIS A 51 15.35 -20.93 -12.88
C HIS A 51 14.10 -21.34 -13.67
N ASN A 52 13.12 -21.98 -13.02
CA ASN A 52 11.86 -22.38 -13.62
C ASN A 52 10.77 -21.38 -13.25
N ALA A 53 10.36 -20.56 -14.22
CA ALA A 53 9.36 -19.52 -14.00
C ALA A 53 7.99 -20.08 -13.58
N GLU A 54 7.55 -21.21 -14.14
CA GLU A 54 6.26 -21.84 -13.80
C GLU A 54 6.24 -22.32 -12.35
N ALA A 55 7.31 -22.97 -11.91
CA ALA A 55 7.42 -23.48 -10.54
C ALA A 55 7.57 -22.36 -9.49
N SER A 56 8.08 -21.20 -9.90
CA SER A 56 8.37 -20.07 -9.01
C SER A 56 7.19 -19.13 -8.81
N GLN A 57 6.03 -19.32 -9.45
CA GLN A 57 4.94 -18.36 -9.39
C GLN A 57 3.63 -18.94 -8.88
N GLY A 58 2.78 -18.07 -8.37
CA GLY A 58 1.44 -18.43 -7.94
C GLY A 58 0.55 -17.21 -7.79
N TRP A 59 -0.71 -17.44 -7.46
CA TRP A 59 -1.71 -16.39 -7.36
C TRP A 59 -2.84 -16.78 -6.41
N CYS A 60 -3.55 -15.77 -5.91
CA CYS A 60 -4.81 -15.93 -5.19
C CYS A 60 -5.88 -15.03 -5.81
N PRO A 61 -7.07 -15.58 -6.12
CA PRO A 61 -8.23 -14.79 -6.53
C PRO A 61 -8.81 -14.03 -5.33
N GLY A 62 -9.46 -12.89 -5.58
CA GLY A 62 -10.30 -12.24 -4.57
C GLY A 62 -11.70 -12.85 -4.52
N ILE A 63 -11.82 -13.97 -3.82
CA ILE A 63 -13.06 -14.72 -3.62
C ILE A 63 -13.38 -14.78 -2.14
N ILE A 64 -14.60 -14.33 -1.80
CA ILE A 64 -15.13 -14.37 -0.44
C ILE A 64 -15.80 -15.72 -0.23
N ASP A 65 -15.44 -16.40 0.87
CA ASP A 65 -16.07 -17.62 1.37
C ASP A 65 -17.48 -17.31 1.90
N THR A 66 -18.43 -17.04 0.99
CA THR A 66 -19.81 -16.68 1.34
C THR A 66 -20.63 -17.87 1.80
N ASN A 67 -20.23 -19.10 1.43
CA ASN A 67 -20.88 -20.32 1.89
C ASN A 67 -20.36 -20.81 3.26
N GLY A 68 -19.20 -20.31 3.70
CA GLY A 68 -18.64 -20.48 5.04
C GLY A 68 -17.93 -21.82 5.28
N ASN A 69 -17.43 -22.47 4.23
CA ASN A 69 -16.82 -23.80 4.33
C ASN A 69 -15.28 -23.77 4.46
N GLY A 70 -14.66 -22.59 4.42
CA GLY A 70 -13.24 -22.36 4.69
C GLY A 70 -12.29 -22.67 3.53
N LYS A 71 -12.78 -22.83 2.29
CA LYS A 71 -11.96 -23.05 1.09
C LYS A 71 -12.52 -22.26 -0.08
N VAL A 72 -11.70 -22.07 -1.12
CA VAL A 72 -12.17 -21.50 -2.39
C VAL A 72 -12.78 -22.60 -3.24
N ASP A 73 -14.10 -22.55 -3.46
CA ASP A 73 -14.83 -23.50 -4.31
C ASP A 73 -14.82 -23.09 -5.78
N LEU A 74 -14.39 -24.01 -6.66
CA LEU A 74 -14.58 -23.83 -8.10
C LEU A 74 -16.07 -23.73 -8.43
N GLY A 75 -16.44 -22.77 -9.28
CA GLY A 75 -17.84 -22.49 -9.64
C GLY A 75 -18.51 -21.45 -8.72
N TRP A 76 -17.71 -20.54 -8.15
CA TRP A 76 -18.19 -19.32 -7.48
C TRP A 76 -19.10 -18.48 -8.39
N THR A 77 -19.84 -17.57 -7.76
CA THR A 77 -20.62 -16.54 -8.46
C THR A 77 -19.72 -15.34 -8.80
N GLU A 78 -19.94 -14.75 -9.96
CA GLU A 78 -19.20 -13.60 -10.47
C GLU A 78 -19.70 -12.26 -9.87
N PRO A 79 -18.92 -11.16 -9.92
CA PRO A 79 -19.26 -9.91 -9.22
C PRO A 79 -20.60 -9.27 -9.59
N ASP A 80 -21.12 -9.54 -10.80
CA ASP A 80 -22.40 -9.08 -11.32
C ASP A 80 -23.54 -10.11 -11.17
N GLU A 81 -23.23 -11.29 -10.63
CA GLU A 81 -24.19 -12.35 -10.33
C GLU A 81 -24.70 -12.27 -8.88
N PRO A 82 -25.93 -12.74 -8.61
CA PRO A 82 -26.43 -12.82 -7.24
C PRO A 82 -25.62 -13.83 -6.42
N ILE A 83 -25.34 -13.49 -5.15
CA ILE A 83 -24.72 -14.41 -4.20
C ILE A 83 -25.64 -15.63 -3.98
N GLU A 84 -25.08 -16.82 -4.18
CA GLU A 84 -25.77 -18.10 -3.96
C GLU A 84 -25.31 -18.75 -2.64
N PRO A 85 -26.21 -19.24 -1.77
CA PRO A 85 -25.83 -19.80 -0.46
C PRO A 85 -24.87 -21.00 -0.49
N ALA A 86 -24.80 -21.73 -1.61
CA ALA A 86 -23.97 -22.92 -1.75
C ALA A 86 -22.62 -22.66 -2.45
N LYS A 87 -22.36 -21.40 -2.85
CA LYS A 87 -21.17 -21.01 -3.62
C LYS A 87 -20.46 -19.87 -2.94
N ASP A 88 -19.18 -19.74 -3.25
CA ASP A 88 -18.42 -18.54 -2.96
C ASP A 88 -18.81 -17.41 -3.92
N HIS A 89 -18.36 -16.20 -3.61
CA HIS A 89 -18.60 -15.02 -4.43
C HIS A 89 -17.30 -14.29 -4.74
N ARG A 90 -17.02 -14.08 -6.02
CA ARG A 90 -15.88 -13.29 -6.46
C ARG A 90 -16.19 -11.81 -6.37
N ILE A 91 -15.25 -11.02 -5.84
CA ILE A 91 -15.40 -9.57 -5.74
C ILE A 91 -14.58 -8.83 -6.80
N ALA A 92 -15.11 -7.71 -7.28
CA ALA A 92 -14.37 -6.79 -8.15
C ALA A 92 -13.66 -5.71 -7.33
N PHE A 93 -12.35 -5.57 -7.49
CA PHE A 93 -11.56 -4.50 -6.86
C PHE A 93 -10.31 -4.23 -7.68
N GLY A 94 -9.68 -3.08 -7.45
CA GLY A 94 -8.33 -2.80 -7.95
C GLY A 94 -7.29 -3.21 -6.91
N ALA A 95 -6.23 -3.86 -7.36
CA ALA A 95 -5.03 -4.15 -6.58
C ALA A 95 -3.85 -3.33 -7.12
N TYR A 96 -3.92 -2.00 -6.95
CA TYR A 96 -2.90 -1.08 -7.42
C TYR A 96 -1.72 -0.99 -6.46
N SER A 97 -1.96 -0.89 -5.16
CA SER A 97 -0.93 -0.91 -4.13
C SER A 97 -1.05 -2.20 -3.32
N ILE A 98 0.09 -2.73 -2.87
CA ILE A 98 0.17 -3.96 -2.09
C ILE A 98 1.17 -3.80 -0.96
N THR A 99 0.85 -4.37 0.20
CA THR A 99 1.77 -4.52 1.32
C THR A 99 1.63 -5.91 1.95
N VAL A 100 2.70 -6.35 2.62
CA VAL A 100 2.70 -7.55 3.46
C VAL A 100 2.57 -7.07 4.90
N ASN A 101 1.57 -7.57 5.63
CA ASN A 101 1.44 -7.28 7.04
C ASN A 101 2.58 -8.00 7.80
N PRO A 102 3.52 -7.28 8.44
CA PRO A 102 4.67 -7.89 9.09
C PRO A 102 4.29 -8.75 10.31
N LYS A 103 3.08 -8.59 10.85
CA LYS A 103 2.62 -9.32 12.04
C LYS A 103 2.15 -10.73 11.74
N ASP A 104 1.48 -10.93 10.61
CA ASP A 104 0.83 -12.21 10.28
C ASP A 104 1.10 -12.72 8.85
N GLY A 105 1.82 -11.96 8.03
CA GLY A 105 2.11 -12.30 6.63
C GLY A 105 0.91 -12.17 5.69
N SER A 106 -0.23 -11.65 6.16
CA SER A 106 -1.38 -11.40 5.30
C SER A 106 -1.09 -10.28 4.30
N LEU A 107 -1.68 -10.38 3.12
CA LEU A 107 -1.46 -9.45 2.02
C LEU A 107 -2.61 -8.47 1.98
N TRP A 108 -2.30 -7.19 1.86
CA TRP A 108 -3.29 -6.13 1.81
C TRP A 108 -3.13 -5.32 0.55
N VAL A 109 -4.24 -5.07 -0.14
CA VAL A 109 -4.26 -4.35 -1.41
C VAL A 109 -5.34 -3.29 -1.44
N SER A 110 -5.05 -2.22 -2.17
CA SER A 110 -5.97 -1.12 -2.43
C SER A 110 -5.93 -0.72 -3.89
N GLY A 111 -7.05 -0.20 -4.37
CA GLY A 111 -7.19 0.28 -5.75
C GLY A 111 -6.70 1.72 -5.94
N ILE A 112 -6.88 2.23 -7.16
CA ILE A 112 -6.56 3.62 -7.54
C ILE A 112 -7.71 4.30 -8.31
N GLY A 113 -8.84 3.61 -8.45
CA GLY A 113 -10.01 4.12 -9.15
C GLY A 113 -10.65 5.28 -8.39
N ARG A 114 -11.18 6.26 -9.13
CA ARG A 114 -11.82 7.45 -8.55
C ARG A 114 -12.98 7.12 -7.61
N GLY A 115 -13.65 5.98 -7.79
CA GLY A 115 -14.76 5.52 -6.96
C GLY A 115 -14.42 4.38 -6.01
N ASP A 116 -13.14 3.97 -5.94
CA ASP A 116 -12.74 2.79 -5.17
C ASP A 116 -12.85 3.07 -3.66
N LYS A 117 -13.51 2.15 -2.95
CA LYS A 117 -13.77 2.23 -1.50
C LYS A 117 -13.18 1.06 -0.71
N ARG A 118 -12.49 0.15 -1.39
CA ARG A 118 -12.16 -1.16 -0.86
C ARG A 118 -10.73 -1.22 -0.36
N LEU A 119 -10.59 -1.72 0.87
CA LEU A 119 -9.37 -2.29 1.42
C LEU A 119 -9.54 -3.81 1.42
N VAL A 120 -8.67 -4.53 0.71
CA VAL A 120 -8.81 -5.99 0.54
C VAL A 120 -7.66 -6.69 1.23
N ARG A 121 -7.98 -7.74 1.99
CA ARG A 121 -7.04 -8.63 2.63
C ARG A 121 -7.08 -9.99 1.96
N ILE A 122 -5.92 -10.56 1.66
CA ILE A 122 -5.79 -11.92 1.12
C ILE A 122 -4.76 -12.69 1.93
N GLU A 123 -5.16 -13.84 2.46
CA GLU A 123 -4.25 -14.84 3.00
C GLU A 123 -3.95 -15.88 1.91
N LYS A 124 -2.68 -16.23 1.72
CA LYS A 124 -2.25 -17.21 0.72
C LYS A 124 -2.62 -18.65 1.09
N GLY A 125 -2.60 -18.96 2.39
CA GLY A 125 -2.72 -20.32 2.90
C GLY A 125 -1.58 -21.25 2.45
N ALA A 126 -1.75 -22.54 2.70
CA ALA A 126 -0.72 -23.57 2.49
C ALA A 126 -0.71 -24.16 1.07
N ASN A 127 -1.84 -24.11 0.34
CA ASN A 127 -2.00 -24.66 -1.01
C ASN A 127 -2.87 -23.74 -1.89
N PRO A 128 -2.35 -22.56 -2.27
CA PRO A 128 -3.06 -21.66 -3.17
C PRO A 128 -3.26 -22.26 -4.58
N PRO A 129 -4.33 -21.90 -5.30
CA PRO A 129 -5.35 -20.93 -4.89
C PRO A 129 -6.44 -21.50 -3.97
N ALA A 130 -6.51 -22.83 -3.79
CA ALA A 130 -7.62 -23.51 -3.10
C ALA A 130 -7.75 -23.14 -1.61
N THR A 131 -6.65 -22.74 -0.97
CA THR A 131 -6.62 -22.31 0.43
C THR A 131 -6.47 -20.80 0.61
N CYS A 132 -6.62 -20.01 -0.46
CA CYS A 132 -6.61 -18.57 -0.31
C CYS A 132 -7.87 -18.12 0.46
N HIS A 133 -7.74 -17.10 1.29
CA HIS A 133 -8.89 -16.52 1.98
C HIS A 133 -8.91 -15.01 1.73
N THR A 134 -10.03 -14.50 1.22
CA THR A 134 -10.19 -13.06 0.97
C THR A 134 -11.22 -12.47 1.92
N GLU A 135 -10.89 -11.30 2.43
CA GLU A 135 -11.79 -10.40 3.13
C GLU A 135 -11.69 -9.03 2.45
N PHE A 136 -12.73 -8.21 2.55
CA PHE A 136 -12.61 -6.80 2.20
C PHE A 136 -13.43 -5.94 3.13
N TYR A 137 -13.01 -4.69 3.23
CA TYR A 137 -13.59 -3.71 4.12
C TYR A 137 -13.78 -2.40 3.36
N GLU A 138 -14.91 -1.76 3.61
CA GLU A 138 -15.19 -0.40 3.18
C GLU A 138 -15.35 0.49 4.42
N PRO A 139 -14.93 1.77 4.36
CA PRO A 139 -15.11 2.70 5.46
C PRO A 139 -16.58 2.79 5.92
N PRO A 140 -16.83 3.18 7.19
CA PRO A 140 -18.20 3.23 7.71
C PRO A 140 -19.04 4.23 6.93
N LEU A 141 -20.28 3.85 6.62
CA LEU A 141 -21.22 4.71 5.92
C LEU A 141 -21.56 5.97 6.73
N ASN A 142 -22.09 7.00 6.05
CA ASN A 142 -22.59 8.25 6.66
C ASN A 142 -21.52 9.13 7.33
N GLN A 143 -20.29 9.12 6.81
CA GLN A 143 -19.30 10.16 7.15
C GLN A 143 -19.77 11.52 6.63
N GLU A 144 -19.38 12.61 7.30
CA GLU A 144 -19.63 13.98 6.84
C GLU A 144 -19.11 14.20 5.41
N ILE A 145 -17.92 13.64 5.14
CA ILE A 145 -17.34 13.53 3.81
C ILE A 145 -17.16 12.06 3.54
N GLU A 146 -17.80 11.55 2.49
CA GLU A 146 -17.64 10.18 2.06
C GLU A 146 -16.16 9.85 1.84
N VAL A 147 -15.73 8.69 2.35
CA VAL A 147 -14.35 8.21 2.21
C VAL A 147 -14.27 7.33 0.97
N TYR A 148 -13.56 7.82 -0.05
CA TYR A 148 -13.45 7.14 -1.33
C TYR A 148 -12.22 7.62 -2.11
N GLY A 149 -11.96 6.93 -3.22
CA GLY A 149 -10.81 7.15 -4.09
C GLY A 149 -9.57 6.55 -3.46
N SER A 150 -9.50 5.22 -3.42
CA SER A 150 -8.39 4.49 -2.83
C SER A 150 -7.03 4.93 -3.40
N GLY A 151 -6.00 4.92 -2.55
CA GLY A 151 -4.62 5.22 -2.90
C GLY A 151 -3.69 4.08 -2.49
N GLY A 152 -2.51 4.40 -1.96
CA GLY A 152 -1.59 3.40 -1.43
C GLY A 152 -2.04 2.80 -0.11
N VAL A 153 -1.50 1.60 0.17
CA VAL A 153 -1.69 0.85 1.41
C VAL A 153 -0.33 0.45 1.99
N ASP A 154 -0.20 0.49 3.31
CA ASP A 154 0.95 -0.08 4.01
C ASP A 154 0.54 -0.61 5.40
N ALA A 155 1.41 -1.38 6.05
CA ALA A 155 1.12 -2.02 7.33
C ALA A 155 2.18 -1.67 8.37
N ASP A 156 1.75 -1.36 9.60
CA ASP A 156 2.69 -1.12 10.70
C ASP A 156 3.13 -2.42 11.40
N GLY A 157 4.14 -2.33 12.27
CA GLY A 157 4.65 -3.47 13.05
C GLY A 157 3.63 -4.07 14.03
N HIS A 158 2.50 -3.41 14.28
CA HIS A 158 1.39 -3.90 15.11
C HIS A 158 0.29 -4.55 14.29
N GLY A 159 0.43 -4.57 12.96
CA GLY A 159 -0.51 -5.15 12.01
C GLY A 159 -1.73 -4.28 11.72
N VAL A 160 -1.68 -2.98 12.05
CA VAL A 160 -2.68 -2.00 11.62
C VAL A 160 -2.37 -1.59 10.19
N ILE A 161 -3.43 -1.49 9.38
CA ILE A 161 -3.31 -1.19 7.96
C ILE A 161 -3.61 0.29 7.72
N TRP A 162 -2.70 0.95 7.04
CA TRP A 162 -2.77 2.37 6.74
C TRP A 162 -3.09 2.56 5.26
N GLN A 163 -4.02 3.46 4.96
CA GLN A 163 -4.43 3.73 3.57
C GLN A 163 -4.76 5.21 3.37
N ASN A 164 -4.24 5.79 2.29
CA ASN A 164 -4.62 7.12 1.85
C ASN A 164 -5.76 7.08 0.83
N TRP A 165 -6.58 8.13 0.85
CA TRP A 165 -7.76 8.28 0.00
C TRP A 165 -7.60 9.53 -0.87
N ARG A 166 -7.13 9.32 -2.10
CA ARG A 166 -6.72 10.36 -3.06
C ARG A 166 -7.81 11.38 -3.36
N ALA A 167 -9.07 10.93 -3.45
CA ALA A 167 -10.19 11.81 -3.79
C ALA A 167 -10.73 12.55 -2.57
N SER A 168 -11.10 11.81 -1.52
CA SER A 168 -11.70 12.41 -0.32
C SER A 168 -10.71 13.15 0.59
N GLY A 169 -9.40 12.92 0.41
CA GLY A 169 -8.33 13.55 1.18
C GLY A 169 -8.13 12.95 2.58
N HIS A 170 -8.78 11.81 2.86
CA HIS A 170 -8.60 11.11 4.13
C HIS A 170 -7.31 10.30 4.15
N PHE A 171 -6.85 10.01 5.36
CA PHE A 171 -5.89 8.97 5.67
C PHE A 171 -6.49 8.11 6.77
N SER A 172 -6.43 6.79 6.64
CA SER A 172 -7.12 5.88 7.58
C SER A 172 -6.17 4.85 8.15
N ALA A 173 -6.42 4.49 9.41
CA ALA A 173 -5.95 3.27 10.04
C ALA A 173 -7.10 2.26 10.10
N PHE A 174 -6.80 0.98 9.81
CA PHE A 174 -7.71 -0.14 9.96
C PHE A 174 -7.08 -1.20 10.88
N ASP A 175 -7.62 -1.35 12.08
CA ASP A 175 -7.19 -2.38 13.03
C ASP A 175 -8.16 -3.56 13.00
N ARG A 176 -7.74 -4.65 12.35
CA ARG A 176 -8.54 -5.88 12.25
C ARG A 176 -8.76 -6.56 13.61
N THR A 177 -7.93 -6.28 14.63
CA THR A 177 -7.99 -6.98 15.92
C THR A 177 -9.16 -6.53 16.79
N VAL A 178 -9.73 -5.36 16.52
CA VAL A 178 -10.92 -4.86 17.24
C VAL A 178 -12.23 -5.29 16.58
N CYS A 179 -12.18 -5.96 15.43
CA CYS A 179 -13.36 -6.46 14.73
C CYS A 179 -14.11 -7.49 15.56
N LYS A 180 -15.39 -7.26 15.79
CA LYS A 180 -16.33 -8.21 16.41
C LYS A 180 -16.57 -9.41 15.50
N SER A 181 -16.50 -9.20 14.19
CA SER A 181 -16.62 -10.22 13.15
C SER A 181 -15.87 -9.75 11.91
N THR A 182 -15.34 -10.69 11.15
CA THR A 182 -14.83 -10.42 9.78
C THR A 182 -15.67 -11.13 8.72
N LYS A 183 -16.61 -11.99 9.14
CA LYS A 183 -17.53 -12.69 8.23
C LYS A 183 -18.43 -11.69 7.51
N ASP A 184 -18.46 -11.78 6.18
CA ASP A 184 -19.28 -10.95 5.32
C ASP A 184 -20.00 -11.79 4.25
N PRO A 185 -21.01 -12.59 4.65
CA PRO A 185 -21.70 -13.52 3.74
C PRO A 185 -22.50 -12.81 2.63
N ARG A 186 -22.61 -11.48 2.69
CA ARG A 186 -23.28 -10.66 1.68
C ARG A 186 -22.31 -9.79 0.87
N ALA A 187 -21.00 -9.96 1.07
CA ALA A 187 -19.96 -9.18 0.41
C ALA A 187 -20.28 -7.68 0.38
N THR A 188 -20.56 -7.11 1.55
CA THR A 188 -20.92 -5.69 1.72
C THR A 188 -19.72 -4.80 2.03
N GLY A 189 -18.62 -5.36 2.51
CA GLY A 189 -17.46 -4.64 3.05
C GLY A 189 -17.69 -4.05 4.45
N GLN A 190 -18.87 -4.26 5.05
CA GLN A 190 -19.29 -3.61 6.29
C GLN A 190 -19.20 -4.53 7.52
N SER A 191 -18.39 -5.58 7.48
CA SER A 191 -18.28 -6.55 8.59
C SER A 191 -17.54 -6.02 9.82
N CYS A 192 -16.68 -4.99 9.65
CA CYS A 192 -15.89 -4.39 10.73
C CYS A 192 -15.85 -2.84 10.68
N PRO A 193 -16.98 -2.15 10.94
CA PRO A 193 -17.00 -0.69 10.99
C PRO A 193 -16.15 -0.11 12.14
N GLU A 194 -15.99 -0.85 13.24
CA GLU A 194 -15.20 -0.45 14.41
C GLU A 194 -13.68 -0.44 14.21
N GLY A 195 -13.18 -1.11 13.17
CA GLY A 195 -11.75 -1.17 12.85
C GLY A 195 -11.20 0.14 12.31
N TRP A 196 -12.07 1.05 11.85
CA TRP A 196 -11.67 2.25 11.14
C TRP A 196 -11.41 3.44 12.06
N THR A 197 -10.24 4.06 11.90
CA THR A 197 -9.95 5.40 12.40
C THR A 197 -9.59 6.31 11.23
N LEU A 198 -10.30 7.43 11.10
CA LEU A 198 -10.14 8.37 9.99
C LEU A 198 -9.40 9.63 10.44
N TYR A 199 -8.46 10.07 9.62
CA TYR A 199 -7.69 11.28 9.74
C TYR A 199 -7.86 12.11 8.47
N ARG A 200 -7.78 13.43 8.62
CA ARG A 200 -7.83 14.36 7.51
C ARG A 200 -7.02 15.58 7.88
N MET A 201 -6.00 15.88 7.09
CA MET A 201 -5.21 17.08 7.27
C MET A 201 -6.08 18.31 6.94
N ASN A 202 -5.86 19.42 7.65
CA ASN A 202 -6.51 20.69 7.35
C ASN A 202 -5.84 21.37 6.14
N ASP A 203 -6.07 20.81 4.96
CA ASP A 203 -5.53 21.32 3.70
C ASP A 203 -6.50 22.31 3.03
N PRO A 204 -5.99 23.27 2.23
CA PRO A 204 -6.84 24.12 1.41
C PRO A 204 -7.72 23.31 0.46
N THR A 205 -9.00 23.68 0.38
CA THR A 205 -9.95 23.12 -0.58
C THR A 205 -10.17 24.05 -1.78
N TYR A 206 -10.66 23.48 -2.87
CA TYR A 206 -11.19 24.30 -3.98
C TYR A 206 -12.42 25.08 -3.54
N THR A 207 -12.63 26.27 -4.13
CA THR A 207 -13.79 27.13 -3.84
C THR A 207 -15.10 26.34 -4.00
N ASN A 208 -15.95 26.39 -2.96
CA ASN A 208 -17.23 25.67 -2.89
C ASN A 208 -17.10 24.14 -3.03
N SER A 209 -16.00 23.57 -2.56
CA SER A 209 -15.74 22.13 -2.57
C SER A 209 -15.20 21.65 -1.23
N VAL A 210 -15.37 20.35 -0.99
CA VAL A 210 -14.69 19.62 0.10
C VAL A 210 -13.34 19.05 -0.35
N PHE A 211 -13.02 19.03 -1.65
CA PHE A 211 -11.80 18.39 -2.16
C PHE A 211 -10.58 19.25 -1.92
N HIS A 212 -9.50 18.62 -1.44
CA HIS A 212 -8.22 19.26 -1.24
C HIS A 212 -7.57 19.60 -2.60
N ALA A 213 -6.84 20.72 -2.67
CA ALA A 213 -5.95 21.00 -3.79
C ALA A 213 -4.72 20.09 -3.79
N ASN A 214 -4.39 19.59 -2.60
CA ASN A 214 -3.43 18.52 -2.41
C ASN A 214 -4.00 17.16 -2.87
N GLU A 215 -3.13 16.29 -3.36
CA GLU A 215 -3.45 14.91 -3.65
C GLU A 215 -2.45 14.00 -2.92
N SER A 216 -2.96 13.13 -2.04
CA SER A 216 -2.16 12.03 -1.49
C SER A 216 -1.96 10.96 -2.55
N TYR A 217 -0.81 10.29 -2.58
CA TYR A 217 -0.52 9.28 -3.61
C TYR A 217 -0.36 7.86 -3.05
N LEU A 218 0.84 7.46 -2.61
CA LEU A 218 1.04 6.21 -1.88
C LEU A 218 1.23 6.46 -0.39
N THR A 219 0.88 5.43 0.39
CA THR A 219 1.12 5.33 1.83
C THR A 219 2.43 4.61 2.08
N HIS A 220 3.16 5.03 3.10
CA HIS A 220 4.44 4.46 3.54
C HIS A 220 4.49 4.41 5.07
N MET A 221 5.23 3.44 5.60
CA MET A 221 5.55 3.36 7.02
C MET A 221 7.04 3.60 7.29
N ASP A 222 7.35 4.41 8.30
CA ASP A 222 8.68 4.39 8.92
C ASP A 222 8.74 3.36 10.06
N LEU A 223 8.82 2.09 9.69
CA LEU A 223 8.89 0.95 10.62
C LEU A 223 10.11 1.02 11.58
N HIS A 224 11.16 1.76 11.21
CA HIS A 224 12.45 1.71 11.87
C HIS A 224 12.88 3.03 12.50
N ASP A 225 11.99 4.03 12.56
CA ASP A 225 12.33 5.38 13.01
C ASP A 225 13.50 5.99 12.21
N ALA A 226 13.57 5.72 10.90
CA ALA A 226 14.55 6.29 9.98
C ALA A 226 14.54 7.84 9.98
N ILE A 227 13.39 8.47 10.28
CA ILE A 227 13.25 9.94 10.32
C ILE A 227 13.22 10.55 11.74
N GLY A 228 13.25 9.75 12.80
CA GLY A 228 13.32 10.27 14.17
C GLY A 228 11.99 10.82 14.71
N LEU A 229 10.87 10.50 14.07
CA LEU A 229 9.51 10.91 14.50
C LEU A 229 8.76 9.80 15.27
N GLY A 230 9.44 8.69 15.56
CA GLY A 230 8.85 7.50 16.16
C GLY A 230 8.88 6.31 15.18
N LYS A 231 8.96 5.10 15.74
CA LYS A 231 8.73 3.88 14.97
C LYS A 231 7.26 3.81 14.55
N ASP A 232 7.03 3.10 13.45
CA ASP A 232 5.69 2.88 12.91
C ASP A 232 4.99 4.19 12.58
N ALA A 233 5.74 5.21 12.13
CA ALA A 233 5.17 6.49 11.75
C ALA A 233 4.53 6.38 10.35
N PRO A 234 3.20 6.51 10.22
CA PRO A 234 2.52 6.42 8.95
C PRO A 234 2.61 7.74 8.18
N MET A 235 2.80 7.67 6.87
CA MET A 235 2.91 8.84 6.02
C MET A 235 2.37 8.61 4.62
N TYR A 236 2.14 9.69 3.88
CA TYR A 236 1.87 9.62 2.45
C TYR A 236 2.59 10.73 1.69
N GLY A 237 2.89 10.45 0.42
CA GLY A 237 3.39 11.46 -0.52
C GLY A 237 2.27 12.42 -0.93
N SER A 238 2.55 13.72 -0.88
CA SER A 238 1.67 14.80 -1.32
C SER A 238 2.20 15.37 -2.64
N VAL A 239 1.56 14.99 -3.76
CA VAL A 239 2.13 15.22 -5.10
C VAL A 239 1.89 16.63 -5.65
N ASN A 240 0.96 17.40 -5.06
CA ASN A 240 0.66 18.77 -5.49
C ASN A 240 1.20 19.84 -4.53
N THR A 241 1.85 19.47 -3.41
CA THR A 241 2.33 20.45 -2.41
C THR A 241 3.76 20.23 -1.93
N ASP A 242 4.56 19.56 -2.76
CA ASP A 242 6.01 19.41 -2.58
C ASP A 242 6.41 18.81 -1.22
N ALA A 243 5.66 17.83 -0.72
CA ALA A 243 5.83 17.33 0.64
C ALA A 243 5.53 15.84 0.83
N ILE A 244 6.07 15.29 1.92
CA ILE A 244 5.58 14.07 2.56
C ILE A 244 4.89 14.47 3.85
N GLU A 245 3.68 13.96 4.08
CA GLU A 245 2.90 14.24 5.29
C GLU A 245 3.02 13.06 6.24
N VAL A 246 3.64 13.26 7.40
CA VAL A 246 3.79 12.22 8.44
C VAL A 246 2.75 12.45 9.52
N LEU A 247 1.90 11.47 9.77
CA LEU A 247 0.90 11.55 10.84
C LEU A 247 1.52 11.05 12.15
N ASN A 248 1.34 11.81 13.23
CA ASN A 248 1.45 11.29 14.59
C ASN A 248 0.07 10.78 15.04
N PRO A 249 -0.16 9.47 15.17
CA PRO A 249 -1.49 8.94 15.49
C PRO A 249 -1.97 9.32 16.90
N GLN A 250 -1.04 9.52 17.85
CA GLN A 250 -1.40 9.86 19.24
C GLN A 250 -1.89 11.30 19.36
N THR A 251 -1.24 12.25 18.69
CA THR A 251 -1.64 13.66 18.71
C THR A 251 -2.63 14.02 17.61
N ARG A 252 -2.80 13.14 16.62
CA ARG A 252 -3.57 13.35 15.37
C ARG A 252 -3.06 14.52 14.53
N GLN A 253 -1.81 14.93 14.74
CA GLN A 253 -1.19 16.04 14.02
C GLN A 253 -0.32 15.51 12.87
N PHE A 254 -0.31 16.26 11.77
CA PHE A 254 0.57 16.01 10.64
C PHE A 254 1.83 16.86 10.76
N VAL A 255 2.97 16.25 10.44
CA VAL A 255 4.28 16.89 10.27
C VAL A 255 4.60 16.89 8.78
N THR A 256 4.67 18.08 8.21
CA THR A 256 4.96 18.27 6.78
C THR A 256 6.47 18.32 6.53
N LEU A 257 6.98 17.33 5.79
CA LEU A 257 8.34 17.28 5.28
C LEU A 257 8.40 17.90 3.88
N ARG A 258 8.50 19.24 3.82
CA ARG A 258 8.48 19.99 2.55
C ARG A 258 9.88 20.13 1.93
N VAL A 259 9.95 19.94 0.61
CA VAL A 259 11.13 20.25 -0.21
C VAL A 259 10.84 21.57 -0.95
N PRO A 260 11.36 22.70 -0.49
CA PRO A 260 11.02 24.00 -1.09
C PRO A 260 11.70 24.25 -2.44
N TYR A 261 12.82 23.58 -2.71
CA TYR A 261 13.59 23.71 -3.95
C TYR A 261 14.31 22.42 -4.33
N PRO A 262 14.37 22.07 -5.64
CA PRO A 262 13.66 22.74 -6.73
C PRO A 262 12.14 22.55 -6.59
N MET A 263 11.37 23.54 -7.01
CA MET A 263 9.90 23.50 -6.91
C MET A 263 9.32 22.33 -7.73
N GLY A 264 8.18 21.79 -7.28
CA GLY A 264 7.47 20.71 -7.95
C GLY A 264 7.88 19.31 -7.49
N PHE A 265 8.44 19.17 -6.28
CA PHE A 265 8.72 17.87 -5.67
C PHE A 265 7.48 16.98 -5.70
N PHE A 266 7.60 15.83 -6.37
CA PHE A 266 6.47 14.97 -6.67
C PHE A 266 6.70 13.57 -6.07
N PRO A 267 6.55 13.40 -4.74
CA PRO A 267 6.80 12.14 -4.06
C PRO A 267 5.66 11.16 -4.27
N ARG A 268 5.98 10.01 -4.86
CA ARG A 268 5.05 8.90 -5.06
C ARG A 268 5.42 7.67 -4.27
N SER A 269 6.67 7.53 -3.85
CA SER A 269 7.19 6.44 -3.06
C SER A 269 8.22 6.95 -2.05
N ALA A 270 8.23 6.42 -0.84
CA ALA A 270 9.25 6.69 0.16
C ALA A 270 9.63 5.43 0.93
N ASN A 271 10.92 5.27 1.23
CA ASN A 271 11.46 4.11 1.94
C ASN A 271 12.51 4.53 2.98
N GLY A 272 12.36 4.04 4.21
CA GLY A 272 13.34 4.24 5.27
C GLY A 272 14.57 3.36 5.08
N ARG A 273 15.77 3.90 5.36
CA ARG A 273 17.02 3.13 5.31
C ARG A 273 17.92 3.47 6.48
N ILE A 274 18.46 2.44 7.13
CA ILE A 274 19.49 2.53 8.18
C ILE A 274 20.82 2.07 7.57
N ASP A 275 21.69 3.02 7.23
CA ASP A 275 23.03 2.79 6.68
C ASP A 275 24.04 2.39 7.76
N ASP A 276 23.97 3.03 8.94
CA ASP A 276 24.80 2.69 10.11
C ASP A 276 24.00 2.88 11.41
N PRO A 277 23.61 1.80 12.11
CA PRO A 277 22.85 1.90 13.36
C PRO A 277 23.64 2.57 14.49
N LYS A 278 24.97 2.66 14.40
CA LYS A 278 25.84 3.29 15.40
C LYS A 278 26.07 4.79 15.15
N ALA A 279 25.75 5.31 13.97
CA ALA A 279 25.95 6.72 13.62
C ALA A 279 24.78 7.64 14.04
N GLY A 280 23.79 7.13 14.77
CA GLY A 280 22.62 7.89 15.21
C GLY A 280 21.83 8.45 14.02
N TRP A 281 21.37 9.69 14.12
CA TRP A 281 20.57 10.34 13.06
C TRP A 281 21.29 10.46 11.70
N LYS A 282 22.62 10.46 11.69
CA LYS A 282 23.42 10.53 10.46
C LYS A 282 23.45 9.23 9.67
N GLY A 283 23.30 8.11 10.37
CA GLY A 283 23.29 6.78 9.78
C GLY A 283 21.93 6.35 9.26
N LYS A 284 20.91 7.20 9.34
CA LYS A 284 19.55 6.90 8.89
C LYS A 284 18.95 8.00 8.03
N GLY A 285 17.92 7.66 7.27
CA GLY A 285 17.12 8.62 6.52
C GLY A 285 16.00 7.96 5.72
N LEU A 286 15.06 8.78 5.28
CA LEU A 286 14.01 8.40 4.35
C LEU A 286 14.40 8.84 2.95
N TRP A 287 14.28 7.92 1.99
CA TRP A 287 14.52 8.19 0.58
C TRP A 287 13.19 8.22 -0.15
N ALA A 288 12.89 9.34 -0.79
CA ALA A 288 11.70 9.51 -1.59
C ALA A 288 12.08 9.73 -3.05
N ASP A 289 11.24 9.26 -3.96
CA ASP A 289 11.36 9.58 -5.36
C ASP A 289 10.91 11.01 -5.64
N PHE A 290 11.50 11.61 -6.67
CA PHE A 290 10.97 12.80 -7.32
C PHE A 290 10.58 12.37 -8.73
N ALA A 291 9.33 11.93 -8.88
CA ALA A 291 8.87 11.21 -10.06
C ALA A 291 7.75 11.92 -10.81
N SER A 292 7.91 13.21 -11.11
CA SER A 292 7.01 13.90 -12.04
C SER A 292 7.13 13.31 -13.44
N TYR A 293 6.00 13.03 -14.09
CA TYR A 293 5.96 12.57 -15.48
C TYR A 293 6.50 13.62 -16.47
N ALA A 294 6.45 14.90 -16.10
CA ALA A 294 6.87 16.02 -16.93
C ALA A 294 7.99 16.79 -16.25
N GLY A 295 9.12 16.13 -15.98
CA GLY A 295 10.30 16.75 -15.35
C GLY A 295 10.80 18.01 -16.08
N TRP A 296 10.51 18.19 -17.37
CA TRP A 296 10.86 19.41 -18.11
C TRP A 296 9.94 20.62 -17.83
N HIS A 297 8.83 20.43 -17.11
CA HIS A 297 7.91 21.50 -16.67
C HIS A 297 8.23 22.01 -15.25
N ILE A 298 9.20 21.43 -14.56
CA ILE A 298 9.67 21.91 -13.25
C ILE A 298 10.96 22.74 -13.39
N GLU A 299 11.44 23.27 -12.27
CA GLU A 299 12.69 24.01 -12.21
C GLU A 299 13.87 23.17 -12.71
N GLY A 300 14.59 23.72 -13.70
CA GLY A 300 15.65 23.04 -14.45
C GLY A 300 15.34 22.89 -15.94
N GLY A 301 14.06 22.86 -16.34
CA GLY A 301 13.64 22.85 -17.75
C GLY A 301 13.99 21.57 -18.51
N PRO A 302 14.04 21.61 -19.86
CA PRO A 302 14.37 20.46 -20.70
C PRO A 302 15.66 19.75 -20.28
N GLY A 303 15.60 18.42 -20.16
CA GLY A 303 16.74 17.59 -19.71
C GLY A 303 16.76 17.31 -18.21
N THR A 304 15.84 17.89 -17.42
CA THR A 304 15.69 17.54 -16.00
C THR A 304 15.29 16.08 -15.83
N LEU A 305 16.12 15.32 -15.11
CA LEU A 305 15.89 13.91 -14.80
C LEU A 305 15.18 13.73 -13.45
N PRO A 306 14.51 12.59 -13.23
CA PRO A 306 14.05 12.18 -11.91
C PRO A 306 15.20 12.16 -10.88
N LYS A 307 14.86 12.39 -9.61
CA LYS A 307 15.83 12.48 -8.51
C LYS A 307 15.41 11.57 -7.36
N ALA A 308 16.37 11.21 -6.51
CA ALA A 308 16.09 10.66 -5.19
C ALA A 308 16.34 11.75 -4.15
N VAL A 309 15.38 11.98 -3.26
CA VAL A 309 15.46 12.97 -2.18
C VAL A 309 15.69 12.24 -0.86
N LYS A 310 16.75 12.61 -0.14
CA LYS A 310 17.04 12.08 1.20
C LYS A 310 16.56 13.06 2.27
N PHE A 311 15.58 12.64 3.08
CA PHE A 311 15.24 13.29 4.33
C PHE A 311 16.10 12.72 5.45
N GLN A 312 16.85 13.58 6.11
CA GLN A 312 17.65 13.23 7.28
C GLN A 312 17.43 14.31 8.35
N LEU A 313 16.71 13.93 9.41
CA LEU A 313 16.31 14.86 10.46
C LEU A 313 17.25 14.77 11.65
N ARG A 314 17.60 15.94 12.18
CA ARG A 314 18.37 16.05 13.42
C ARG A 314 17.45 15.88 14.61
N PRO A 315 17.90 15.26 15.71
CA PRO A 315 17.11 15.18 16.94
C PRO A 315 16.92 16.54 17.62
N ASN A 316 17.80 17.50 17.33
CA ASN A 316 17.67 18.90 17.74
C ASN A 316 18.51 19.83 16.84
N PRO A 317 18.27 21.15 16.86
CA PRO A 317 18.99 22.10 16.00
C PRO A 317 20.51 22.15 16.19
N LEU A 318 21.02 21.73 17.37
CA LEU A 318 22.43 21.79 17.72
C LEU A 318 23.20 20.50 17.41
N ALA A 319 22.52 19.43 16.99
CA ALA A 319 23.16 18.16 16.66
C ALA A 319 24.15 18.34 15.49
N ARG A 320 25.40 17.89 15.68
CA ARG A 320 26.50 18.01 14.73
C ARG A 320 26.84 16.72 14.05
#